data_AF-A0A0Q9K171-F1
#
_entry.id   AF-A0A0Q9K171-F1
#
_cell.length_a   1.000
_cell.length_b   1.000
_cell.length_c   1.000
_cell.angle_alpha   90.00
_cell.angle_beta   90.00
_cell.angle_gamma   90.00
#
_symmetry.space_group_name_H-M   'P 1'
#
loop_
_entity.id
_entity.type
_entity.pdbx_description
1 polymer ?
#
loop_
_entity_poly.entity_id
_entity_poly.type
_entity_poly.pdbx_seq_one_letter_code
_entity_poly.pdbx_strand_id
1 'polypeptide(L)'
;MISNQQSLSLSPFMAIYDIVVPKDNMLRQIIELVDFSFVLEELQNKYCLDNGRNAVPPIRMFKYLLLKSIFDLSDVDVVERSKYDMSFKYFLDMAPEDPVINSSSLTKFRKLRLQDISLLDMLIQKTVEIALEKELIKSKSIIVDATHTKARYNQKSSKEILMEKSKLVRKAVYQIDEKMKGKFPPKTTTNELEDEIDYCRKVIETVDAEETIREYPNVKAKLNVLKEIVEDHHEQLRYSNDPDA
;
A
#
# COMPACT_ATOMS: atom_id res chain seq x y z
N MET A 1 -1.14 -20.84 11.14
CA MET A 1 0.11 -20.88 11.94
C MET A 1 1.10 -19.79 11.54
N ILE A 2 1.70 -19.06 12.50
CA ILE A 2 2.92 -18.26 12.26
C ILE A 2 4.11 -19.21 12.16
N SER A 3 4.88 -19.12 11.08
CA SER A 3 6.15 -19.86 11.00
C SER A 3 7.24 -19.08 11.74
N ASN A 4 7.66 -19.58 12.90
CA ASN A 4 8.79 -19.05 13.68
C ASN A 4 10.16 -19.30 13.02
N GLN A 5 10.20 -20.10 11.95
CA GLN A 5 11.39 -20.32 11.13
C GLN A 5 11.21 -19.64 9.78
N GLN A 6 11.90 -18.52 9.57
CA GLN A 6 12.37 -18.20 8.23
C GLN A 6 13.36 -19.31 7.87
N SER A 7 12.90 -20.32 7.12
CA SER A 7 13.81 -21.26 6.48
C SER A 7 14.84 -20.44 5.71
N LEU A 8 16.11 -20.54 6.08
CA LEU A 8 17.21 -19.97 5.31
C LEU A 8 17.08 -20.50 3.88
N SER A 9 16.53 -19.67 2.99
CA SER A 9 16.40 -20.02 1.58
C SER A 9 17.81 -19.89 0.99
N LEU A 10 18.55 -20.99 1.03
CA LEU A 10 19.84 -21.13 0.37
C LEU A 10 19.59 -21.24 -1.14
N SER A 11 19.18 -20.12 -1.75
CA SER A 11 19.03 -20.02 -3.19
C SER A 11 20.39 -19.81 -3.85
N PRO A 12 20.71 -20.57 -4.91
CA PRO A 12 21.94 -20.37 -5.67
C PRO A 12 21.96 -19.03 -6.42
N PHE A 13 20.82 -18.35 -6.54
CA PHE A 13 20.66 -17.10 -7.28
C PHE A 13 20.76 -15.85 -6.41
N MET A 14 20.92 -15.98 -5.09
CA MET A 14 20.98 -14.84 -4.16
C MET A 14 22.07 -13.81 -4.52
N ALA A 15 23.20 -14.27 -5.07
CA ALA A 15 24.30 -13.40 -5.50
C ALA A 15 23.89 -12.40 -6.60
N ILE A 16 22.80 -12.66 -7.34
CA ILE A 16 22.27 -11.73 -8.34
C ILE A 16 21.84 -10.41 -7.69
N TYR A 17 21.35 -10.43 -6.44
CA TYR A 17 20.94 -9.20 -5.76
C TYR A 17 22.10 -8.24 -5.53
N ASP A 18 23.31 -8.74 -5.26
CA ASP A 18 24.48 -7.87 -5.10
C ASP A 18 24.91 -7.18 -6.39
N ILE A 19 24.49 -7.72 -7.55
CA ILE A 19 24.76 -7.17 -8.87
C ILE A 19 23.64 -6.21 -9.31
N VAL A 20 22.38 -6.60 -9.12
CA VAL A 20 21.21 -5.93 -9.69
C VAL A 20 20.57 -4.91 -8.73
N VAL A 21 20.81 -5.04 -7.42
CA VAL A 21 20.30 -4.13 -6.40
C VAL A 21 21.48 -3.40 -5.73
N PRO A 22 21.93 -2.27 -6.30
CA PRO A 22 23.03 -1.48 -5.75
C PRO A 22 22.84 -1.07 -4.28
N LYS A 23 23.95 -0.77 -3.59
CA LYS A 23 23.95 -0.34 -2.18
C LYS A 23 23.27 1.02 -1.94
N ASP A 24 23.21 1.86 -2.96
CA ASP A 24 22.49 3.14 -2.96
C ASP A 24 20.99 2.98 -3.29
N ASN A 25 20.50 1.77 -3.56
CA ASN A 25 19.08 1.51 -3.74
C ASN A 25 18.31 1.81 -2.44
N MET A 26 17.27 2.64 -2.56
CA MET A 26 16.42 3.05 -1.42
C MET A 26 15.86 1.87 -0.62
N LEU A 27 15.33 0.83 -1.28
CA LEU A 27 14.72 -0.30 -0.58
C LEU A 27 15.77 -1.14 0.15
N ARG A 28 16.97 -1.28 -0.44
CA ARG A 28 18.10 -1.94 0.21
C ARG A 28 18.54 -1.20 1.46
N GLN A 29 18.66 0.13 1.37
CA GLN A 29 18.98 0.97 2.52
C GLN A 29 17.93 0.85 3.63
N ILE A 30 16.64 0.80 3.29
CA ILE A 30 15.57 0.63 4.29
C ILE A 30 15.72 -0.70 5.04
N ILE A 31 16.03 -1.81 4.36
CA ILE A 31 16.28 -3.10 5.03
C ILE A 31 17.48 -3.01 5.97
N GLU A 32 18.55 -2.38 5.53
CA GLU A 32 19.78 -2.26 6.32
C GLU A 32 19.63 -1.28 7.51
N LEU A 33 18.68 -0.34 7.44
CA LEU A 33 18.44 0.68 8.46
C LEU A 33 17.34 0.30 9.47
N VAL A 34 16.34 -0.47 9.05
CA VAL A 34 15.14 -0.75 9.85
C VAL A 34 15.07 -2.23 10.18
N ASP A 35 15.13 -2.57 11.46
CA ASP A 35 14.74 -3.90 11.93
C ASP A 35 13.21 -3.99 11.93
N PHE A 36 12.65 -4.95 11.20
CA PHE A 36 11.20 -5.17 11.09
C PHE A 36 10.69 -6.21 12.09
N SER A 37 11.52 -6.69 13.02
CA SER A 37 11.14 -7.65 14.08
C SER A 37 9.92 -7.18 14.88
N PHE A 38 9.80 -5.88 15.16
CA PHE A 38 8.66 -5.27 15.87
C PHE A 38 7.30 -5.59 15.23
N VAL A 39 7.25 -5.78 13.91
CA VAL A 39 5.99 -6.13 13.20
C VAL A 39 5.48 -7.50 13.64
N LEU A 40 6.39 -8.43 13.90
CA LEU A 40 6.01 -9.77 14.36
C LEU A 40 5.47 -9.70 15.79
N GLU A 41 6.13 -8.94 16.67
CA GLU A 41 5.71 -8.75 18.06
C GLU A 41 4.28 -8.20 18.15
N GLU A 42 3.94 -7.26 17.26
CA GLU A 42 2.63 -6.61 17.27
C GLU A 42 1.53 -7.46 16.64
N LEU A 43 1.87 -8.24 15.62
CA LEU A 43 0.88 -9.03 14.89
C LEU A 43 0.74 -10.46 15.41
N GLN A 44 1.65 -10.96 16.25
CA GLN A 44 1.64 -12.36 16.71
C GLN A 44 0.28 -12.79 17.29
N ASN A 45 -0.33 -11.91 18.11
CA ASN A 45 -1.60 -12.18 18.78
C ASN A 45 -2.78 -12.29 17.81
N LYS A 46 -2.62 -11.78 16.59
CA LYS A 46 -3.65 -11.82 15.54
C LYS A 46 -3.56 -13.09 14.69
N TYR A 47 -2.59 -13.95 14.94
CA TYR A 47 -2.43 -15.21 14.22
C TYR A 47 -2.56 -16.39 15.17
N CYS A 48 -3.04 -17.50 14.62
CA CYS A 48 -3.02 -18.78 15.33
C CYS A 48 -1.59 -19.36 15.34
N LEU A 49 -1.15 -19.82 16.51
CA LEU A 49 0.22 -20.30 16.75
C LEU A 49 0.42 -21.78 16.45
N ASP A 50 -0.64 -22.58 16.47
CA ASP A 50 -0.57 -24.05 16.56
C ASP A 50 -1.49 -24.78 15.58
N ASN A 51 -2.40 -24.09 14.90
CA ASN A 51 -3.39 -24.73 14.02
C ASN A 51 -3.37 -24.20 12.57
N GLY A 52 -3.68 -25.13 11.66
CA GLY A 52 -3.91 -24.89 10.24
C GLY A 52 -2.65 -24.69 9.38
N ARG A 53 -2.87 -24.27 8.14
CA ARG A 53 -1.79 -24.00 7.17
C ARG A 53 -0.90 -22.85 7.65
N ASN A 54 0.39 -22.93 7.30
CA ASN A 54 1.33 -21.83 7.50
C ASN A 54 0.85 -20.59 6.74
N ALA A 55 0.70 -19.49 7.46
CA ALA A 55 0.41 -18.20 6.87
C ALA A 55 1.68 -17.60 6.25
N VAL A 56 1.51 -16.66 5.32
CA VAL A 56 2.64 -15.83 4.88
C VAL A 56 3.18 -15.05 6.08
N PRO A 57 4.51 -14.93 6.25
CA PRO A 57 5.10 -14.22 7.37
C PRO A 57 4.54 -12.79 7.53
N PRO A 58 4.13 -12.36 8.74
CA PRO A 58 3.55 -11.03 8.97
C PRO A 58 4.49 -9.90 8.53
N ILE A 59 5.79 -10.04 8.78
CA ILE A 59 6.83 -9.09 8.34
C ILE A 59 6.79 -8.89 6.83
N ARG A 60 6.69 -9.99 6.05
CA ARG A 60 6.63 -9.92 4.59
C ARG A 60 5.34 -9.23 4.12
N MET A 61 4.21 -9.54 4.74
CA MET A 61 2.93 -8.90 4.43
C MET A 61 2.97 -7.39 4.72
N PHE A 62 3.57 -6.99 5.83
CA PHE A 62 3.79 -5.58 6.16
C PHE A 62 4.71 -4.89 5.16
N LYS A 63 5.82 -5.54 4.76
CA LYS A 63 6.71 -5.02 3.72
C LYS A 63 6.02 -4.82 2.37
N TYR A 64 5.10 -5.71 1.98
CA TYR A 64 4.24 -5.49 0.80
C TYR A 64 3.40 -4.22 0.92
N LEU A 65 2.84 -3.93 2.11
CA LEU A 65 2.10 -2.70 2.35
C LEU A 65 2.98 -1.46 2.33
N LEU A 66 4.22 -1.57 2.82
CA LEU A 66 5.17 -0.46 2.71
C LEU A 66 5.50 -0.17 1.24
N LEU A 67 5.76 -1.20 0.42
CA LEU A 67 5.95 -1.05 -1.02
C LEU A 67 4.73 -0.42 -1.70
N LYS A 68 3.53 -0.88 -1.34
CA LYS A 68 2.27 -0.32 -1.81
C LYS A 68 2.18 1.18 -1.54
N SER A 69 2.54 1.61 -0.33
CA SER A 69 2.52 3.01 0.09
C SER A 69 3.59 3.86 -0.60
N ILE A 70 4.84 3.36 -0.67
CA ILE A 70 5.97 4.09 -1.28
C ILE A 70 5.74 4.35 -2.77
N PHE A 71 5.19 3.38 -3.49
CA PHE A 71 5.03 3.44 -4.94
C PHE A 71 3.60 3.78 -5.42
N ASP A 72 2.66 4.05 -4.49
CA ASP A 72 1.24 4.33 -4.77
C ASP A 72 0.59 3.27 -5.69
N LEU A 73 0.77 1.99 -5.34
CA LEU A 73 0.29 0.84 -6.11
C LEU A 73 -0.97 0.19 -5.50
N SER A 74 -1.75 -0.51 -6.32
CA SER A 74 -2.80 -1.40 -5.82
C SER A 74 -2.22 -2.71 -5.26
N ASP A 75 -3.02 -3.48 -4.52
CA ASP A 75 -2.63 -4.80 -4.00
C ASP A 75 -2.27 -5.76 -5.14
N VAL A 76 -2.98 -5.66 -6.26
CA VAL A 76 -2.72 -6.44 -7.46
C VAL A 76 -1.41 -6.00 -8.11
N ASP A 77 -1.22 -4.69 -8.28
CA ASP A 77 -0.06 -4.16 -8.98
C ASP A 77 1.24 -4.33 -8.17
N VAL A 78 1.18 -4.22 -6.84
CA VAL A 78 2.37 -4.42 -5.99
C VAL A 78 2.82 -5.89 -6.05
N VAL A 79 1.88 -6.83 -6.02
CA VAL A 79 2.16 -8.27 -6.12
C VAL A 79 2.65 -8.62 -7.52
N GLU A 80 2.04 -8.07 -8.56
CA GLU A 80 2.47 -8.27 -9.94
C GLU A 80 3.88 -7.74 -10.16
N ARG A 81 4.18 -6.53 -9.67
CA ARG A 81 5.51 -5.93 -9.78
C ARG A 81 6.57 -6.72 -9.02
N SER A 82 6.23 -7.28 -7.86
CA SER A 82 7.14 -8.17 -7.12
C SER A 82 7.50 -9.46 -7.88
N LYS A 83 6.82 -9.83 -8.97
CA LYS A 83 7.21 -11.00 -9.78
C LYS A 83 8.51 -10.77 -10.53
N TYR A 84 8.74 -9.54 -11.00
CA TYR A 84 9.84 -9.22 -11.92
C TYR A 84 10.78 -8.13 -11.40
N ASP A 85 10.37 -7.30 -10.44
CA ASP A 85 11.21 -6.28 -9.84
C ASP A 85 12.10 -6.90 -8.74
N MET A 86 13.40 -7.06 -9.05
CA MET A 86 14.38 -7.65 -8.13
C MET A 86 14.56 -6.82 -6.88
N SER A 87 14.37 -5.49 -6.94
CA SER A 87 14.47 -4.64 -5.74
C SER A 87 13.31 -4.90 -4.78
N PHE A 88 12.12 -5.23 -5.31
CA PHE A 88 10.95 -5.61 -4.51
C PHE A 88 11.16 -6.98 -3.86
N LYS A 89 11.63 -7.97 -4.63
CA LYS A 89 11.90 -9.30 -4.06
C LYS A 89 12.99 -9.26 -2.99
N TYR A 90 14.06 -8.49 -3.22
CA TYR A 90 15.09 -8.23 -2.21
C TYR A 90 14.48 -7.60 -0.96
N PHE A 91 13.66 -6.57 -1.12
CA PHE A 91 12.95 -5.92 -0.01
C PHE A 91 12.11 -6.90 0.83
N LEU A 92 11.41 -7.79 0.15
CA LEU A 92 10.49 -8.78 0.71
C LEU A 92 11.17 -10.01 1.32
N ASP A 93 12.51 -10.06 1.28
CA ASP A 93 13.30 -11.20 1.75
C ASP A 93 12.84 -12.51 1.08
N MET A 94 12.89 -12.49 -0.25
CA MET A 94 12.51 -13.60 -1.13
C MET A 94 13.67 -14.00 -2.02
N ALA A 95 13.79 -15.29 -2.32
CA ALA A 95 14.75 -15.72 -3.33
C ALA A 95 14.31 -15.20 -4.73
N PRO A 96 15.26 -14.92 -5.65
CA PRO A 96 14.92 -14.44 -7.00
C PRO A 96 13.93 -15.34 -7.75
N GLU A 97 13.99 -16.65 -7.53
CA GLU A 97 13.14 -17.68 -8.13
C GLU A 97 11.80 -17.89 -7.40
N ASP A 98 11.64 -17.39 -6.17
CA ASP A 98 10.45 -17.67 -5.37
C ASP A 98 9.19 -17.10 -6.01
N PRO A 99 8.07 -17.85 -5.98
CA PRO A 99 6.78 -17.32 -6.39
C PRO A 99 6.27 -16.29 -5.39
N VAL A 100 5.59 -15.24 -5.90
CA VAL A 100 4.94 -14.22 -5.07
C VAL A 100 3.63 -14.72 -4.47
N ILE A 101 3.14 -13.99 -3.47
CA ILE A 101 1.85 -14.27 -2.83
C ILE A 101 0.69 -14.03 -3.81
N ASN A 102 -0.51 -14.52 -3.45
CA ASN A 102 -1.73 -14.09 -4.15
C ASN A 102 -2.18 -12.71 -3.62
N SER A 103 -2.60 -11.81 -4.51
CA SER A 103 -3.05 -10.45 -4.14
C SER A 103 -4.18 -10.45 -3.11
N SER A 104 -5.10 -11.42 -3.16
CA SER A 104 -6.18 -11.56 -2.17
C SER A 104 -5.67 -11.79 -0.74
N SER A 105 -4.47 -12.36 -0.58
CA SER A 105 -3.84 -12.51 0.75
C SER A 105 -3.49 -11.15 1.34
N LEU A 106 -3.05 -10.19 0.52
CA LEU A 106 -2.73 -8.84 0.95
C LEU A 106 -3.99 -8.08 1.36
N THR A 107 -5.06 -8.19 0.57
CA THR A 107 -6.37 -7.60 0.89
C THR A 107 -6.92 -8.15 2.20
N LYS A 108 -6.89 -9.47 2.41
CA LYS A 108 -7.32 -10.09 3.69
C LYS A 108 -6.46 -9.64 4.87
N PHE A 109 -5.16 -9.49 4.68
CA PHE A 109 -4.26 -9.01 5.71
C PHE A 109 -4.59 -7.58 6.13
N ARG A 110 -4.80 -6.66 5.18
CA ARG A 110 -5.24 -5.28 5.46
C ARG A 110 -6.54 -5.28 6.27
N LYS A 111 -7.56 -6.02 5.80
CA LYS A 111 -8.91 -6.00 6.36
C LYS A 111 -9.02 -6.67 7.73
N LEU A 112 -8.35 -7.81 7.94
CA LEU A 112 -8.55 -8.64 9.13
C LEU A 112 -7.49 -8.46 10.21
N ARG A 113 -6.30 -7.94 9.87
CA ARG A 113 -5.16 -7.90 10.80
C ARG A 113 -4.73 -6.49 11.18
N LEU A 114 -5.10 -5.45 10.43
CA LEU A 114 -4.64 -4.08 10.64
C LEU A 114 -5.78 -3.10 11.01
N GLN A 115 -6.73 -3.56 11.82
CA GLN A 115 -7.86 -2.72 12.26
C GLN A 115 -7.51 -1.73 13.39
N ASP A 116 -6.35 -1.88 14.03
CA ASP A 116 -5.97 -1.06 15.19
C ASP A 116 -5.36 0.28 14.79
N ILE A 117 -5.97 1.36 15.29
CA ILE A 117 -5.49 2.75 15.17
C ILE A 117 -4.10 2.92 15.80
N SER A 118 -3.76 2.12 16.82
CA SER A 118 -2.48 2.17 17.54
C SER A 118 -1.25 1.81 16.70
N LEU A 119 -1.44 1.13 15.55
CA LEU A 119 -0.33 0.76 14.68
C LEU A 119 0.40 2.00 14.14
N LEU A 120 -0.34 3.07 13.81
CA LEU A 120 0.25 4.28 13.26
C LEU A 120 1.13 5.00 14.29
N ASP A 121 0.65 5.09 15.53
CA ASP A 121 1.40 5.67 16.64
C ASP A 121 2.69 4.90 16.91
N MET A 122 2.61 3.56 16.88
CA MET A 122 3.77 2.68 17.02
C MET A 122 4.79 2.89 15.89
N LEU A 123 4.34 3.01 14.63
CA LEU A 123 5.24 3.28 13.50
C LEU A 123 5.92 4.64 13.59
N ILE A 124 5.20 5.67 14.07
CA ILE A 124 5.77 6.99 14.32
C ILE A 124 6.83 6.90 15.43
N GLN A 125 6.50 6.23 16.54
CA GLN A 125 7.43 6.03 17.65
C GLN A 125 8.72 5.33 17.21
N LYS A 126 8.60 4.23 16.43
CA LYS A 126 9.74 3.51 15.87
C LYS A 126 10.58 4.38 14.94
N THR A 127 9.95 5.22 14.13
CA THR A 127 10.68 6.15 13.26
C THR A 127 11.48 7.18 14.06
N VAL A 128 10.92 7.69 15.16
CA VAL A 128 11.62 8.62 16.07
C VAL A 128 12.76 7.93 16.81
N GLU A 129 12.54 6.70 17.28
CA GLU A 129 13.57 5.87 17.94
C GLU A 129 14.79 5.69 17.02
N ILE A 130 14.57 5.27 15.77
CA ILE A 130 15.64 5.12 14.76
C ILE A 130 16.36 6.48 14.52
N ALA A 131 15.62 7.57 14.44
CA ALA A 131 16.21 8.89 14.22
C ALA A 131 17.08 9.38 15.41
N LEU A 132 16.72 8.99 16.64
CA LEU A 132 17.52 9.26 17.84
C LEU A 132 18.79 8.38 17.85
N GLU A 133 18.66 7.09 17.54
CA GLU A 133 19.80 6.15 17.46
C GLU A 133 20.84 6.57 16.42
N LYS A 134 20.39 7.10 15.29
CA LYS A 134 21.26 7.62 14.21
C LYS A 134 21.74 9.05 14.47
N GLU A 135 21.48 9.61 15.66
CA GLU A 135 21.85 10.98 16.08
C GLU A 135 21.33 12.09 15.14
N LEU A 136 20.27 11.80 14.37
CA LEU A 136 19.62 12.79 13.50
C LEU A 136 18.84 13.81 14.34
N ILE A 137 18.28 13.37 15.47
CA ILE A 137 17.61 14.21 16.45
C ILE A 137 18.55 14.42 17.64
N LYS A 138 19.01 15.66 17.85
CA LYS A 138 19.89 16.03 18.96
C LYS A 138 19.09 16.74 20.05
N SER A 139 19.15 16.23 21.27
CA SER A 139 18.33 16.67 22.42
C SER A 139 18.74 18.02 23.05
N LYS A 140 19.84 18.65 22.61
CA LYS A 140 20.51 19.73 23.36
C LYS A 140 20.10 21.15 23.00
N SER A 141 19.52 21.41 21.82
CA SER A 141 19.10 22.76 21.42
C SER A 141 18.07 22.72 20.31
N ILE A 142 16.92 23.38 20.50
CA ILE A 142 15.90 23.59 19.46
C ILE A 142 16.01 25.05 19.01
N ILE A 143 16.41 25.29 17.76
CA ILE A 143 16.32 26.61 17.14
C ILE A 143 15.04 26.58 16.30
N VAL A 144 14.02 27.34 16.72
CA VAL A 144 12.69 27.36 16.08
C VAL A 144 12.58 28.63 15.24
N ASP A 145 12.57 28.47 13.92
CA ASP A 145 12.00 29.45 13.00
C ASP A 145 10.63 28.91 12.54
N ALA A 146 9.56 29.67 12.79
CA ALA A 146 8.19 29.17 12.67
C ALA A 146 7.57 29.60 11.35
N THR A 147 7.60 28.72 10.35
CA THR A 147 6.67 28.81 9.21
C THR A 147 5.49 27.88 9.48
N HIS A 148 4.27 28.43 9.55
CA HIS A 148 3.06 27.60 9.67
C HIS A 148 2.94 26.68 8.44
N THR A 149 3.37 25.43 8.60
CA THR A 149 3.16 24.38 7.61
C THR A 149 2.10 23.46 8.15
N LYS A 150 0.98 23.29 7.42
CA LYS A 150 -0.02 22.28 7.79
C LYS A 150 0.69 20.92 7.81
N ALA A 151 0.59 20.20 8.94
CA ALA A 151 1.14 18.86 9.03
C ALA A 151 0.53 17.99 7.91
N ARG A 152 1.38 17.25 7.18
CA ARG A 152 0.92 16.21 6.23
C ARG A 152 0.18 15.06 6.92
N TYR A 153 0.03 15.11 8.24
CA TYR A 153 -0.72 14.17 9.06
C TYR A 153 -2.24 14.40 9.01
N ASN A 154 -2.73 15.47 8.39
CA ASN A 154 -4.18 15.61 8.19
C ASN A 154 -4.69 14.42 7.36
N GLN A 155 -5.29 13.44 8.05
CA GLN A 155 -5.97 12.33 7.44
C GLN A 155 -7.01 12.93 6.49
N LYS A 156 -6.76 12.78 5.18
CA LYS A 156 -7.74 13.15 4.17
C LYS A 156 -9.00 12.35 4.45
N SER A 157 -10.14 13.01 4.38
CA SER A 157 -11.42 12.31 4.46
C SER A 157 -11.53 11.28 3.33
N SER A 158 -12.27 10.20 3.55
CA SER A 158 -12.52 9.17 2.53
C SER A 158 -13.02 9.77 1.20
N LYS A 159 -13.84 10.81 1.28
CA LYS A 159 -14.30 11.58 0.12
C LYS A 159 -13.14 12.27 -0.62
N GLU A 160 -12.28 12.99 0.09
CA GLU A 160 -11.13 13.68 -0.52
C GLU A 160 -10.19 12.69 -1.22
N ILE A 161 -9.99 11.51 -0.65
CA ILE A 161 -9.20 10.43 -1.25
C ILE A 161 -9.85 9.96 -2.55
N LEU A 162 -11.15 9.65 -2.55
CA LEU A 162 -11.90 9.25 -3.74
C LEU A 162 -11.85 10.32 -4.84
N MET A 163 -12.07 11.59 -4.48
CA MET A 163 -12.02 12.73 -5.40
C MET A 163 -10.62 12.90 -6.02
N GLU A 164 -9.56 12.76 -5.23
CA GLU A 164 -8.18 12.86 -5.71
C GLU A 164 -7.84 11.72 -6.67
N LYS A 165 -8.19 10.48 -6.32
CA LYS A 165 -7.87 9.30 -7.11
C LYS A 165 -8.68 9.26 -8.41
N SER A 166 -9.97 9.61 -8.37
CA SER A 166 -10.79 9.75 -9.59
C SER A 166 -10.26 10.85 -10.53
N LYS A 167 -9.78 11.97 -9.98
CA LYS A 167 -9.12 13.02 -10.75
C LYS A 167 -7.83 12.55 -11.41
N LEU A 168 -7.02 11.73 -10.72
CA LEU A 168 -5.78 11.16 -11.28
C LEU A 168 -6.06 10.22 -12.44
N VAL A 169 -7.09 9.38 -12.35
CA VAL A 169 -7.54 8.51 -13.46
C VAL A 169 -7.97 9.36 -14.65
N ARG A 170 -8.85 10.35 -14.45
CA ARG A 170 -9.30 11.26 -15.52
C ARG A 170 -8.12 11.97 -16.19
N LYS A 171 -7.17 12.49 -15.40
CA LYS A 171 -5.97 13.15 -15.92
C LYS A 171 -5.11 12.20 -16.77
N ALA A 172 -4.96 10.94 -16.35
CA ALA A 172 -4.22 9.93 -17.12
C ALA A 172 -4.90 9.62 -18.46
N VAL A 173 -6.23 9.51 -18.46
CA VAL A 173 -7.01 9.29 -19.69
C VAL A 173 -6.91 10.50 -20.63
N TYR A 174 -6.99 11.73 -20.11
CA TYR A 174 -6.89 12.94 -20.94
C TYR A 174 -5.53 13.13 -21.61
N GLN A 175 -4.47 12.55 -21.05
CA GLN A 175 -3.14 12.57 -21.68
C GLN A 175 -3.08 11.67 -22.91
N ILE A 176 -3.98 10.70 -23.04
CA ILE A 176 -4.04 9.75 -24.15
C ILE A 176 -5.09 10.21 -25.17
N ASP A 177 -6.31 10.48 -24.70
CA ASP A 177 -7.40 10.97 -25.53
C ASP A 177 -8.17 12.11 -24.83
N GLU A 178 -8.06 13.31 -25.39
CA GLU A 178 -8.79 14.47 -24.91
C GLU A 178 -10.30 14.40 -25.17
N LYS A 179 -10.75 13.65 -26.17
CA LYS A 179 -12.17 13.52 -26.54
C LYS A 179 -12.97 12.84 -25.43
N MET A 180 -12.30 12.05 -24.59
CA MET A 180 -12.89 11.41 -23.41
C MET A 180 -13.44 12.41 -22.38
N LYS A 181 -13.01 13.69 -22.40
CA LYS A 181 -13.53 14.73 -21.49
C LYS A 181 -15.07 14.81 -21.50
N GLY A 182 -15.70 14.60 -22.66
CA GLY A 182 -17.16 14.66 -22.82
C GLY A 182 -17.91 13.37 -22.45
N LYS A 183 -17.21 12.23 -22.29
CA LYS A 183 -17.84 10.95 -21.95
C LYS A 183 -17.92 10.69 -20.44
N PHE A 184 -17.11 11.39 -19.64
CA PHE A 184 -17.10 11.21 -18.19
C PHE A 184 -18.35 11.80 -17.52
N PRO A 185 -18.82 11.19 -16.42
CA PRO A 185 -19.96 11.72 -15.66
C PRO A 185 -19.66 13.12 -15.09
N PRO A 186 -20.72 13.94 -14.87
CA PRO A 186 -20.59 15.20 -14.15
C PRO A 186 -20.10 14.94 -12.73
N LYS A 187 -19.33 15.88 -12.18
CA LYS A 187 -18.85 15.78 -10.80
C LYS A 187 -20.01 15.90 -9.82
N THR A 188 -19.92 15.18 -8.71
CA THR A 188 -20.81 15.33 -7.57
C THR A 188 -20.76 16.76 -7.03
N THR A 189 -21.92 17.29 -6.64
CA THR A 189 -22.02 18.60 -5.97
C THR A 189 -22.39 18.43 -4.48
N THR A 190 -22.89 17.25 -4.12
CA THR A 190 -23.29 16.87 -2.76
C THR A 190 -22.08 16.62 -1.86
N ASN A 191 -22.29 16.74 -0.55
CA ASN A 191 -21.26 16.41 0.45
C ASN A 191 -21.28 14.96 0.95
N GLU A 192 -22.06 14.10 0.31
CA GLU A 192 -22.28 12.72 0.72
C GLU A 192 -21.21 11.78 0.14
N LEU A 193 -20.82 10.77 0.93
CA LEU A 193 -19.81 9.77 0.55
C LEU A 193 -20.35 8.81 -0.52
N GLU A 194 -21.61 8.39 -0.39
CA GLU A 194 -22.25 7.42 -1.28
C GLU A 194 -22.31 7.95 -2.72
N ASP A 195 -22.68 9.22 -2.88
CA ASP A 195 -22.66 9.91 -4.18
C ASP A 195 -21.26 9.89 -4.82
N GLU A 196 -20.20 10.07 -4.04
CA GLU A 196 -18.83 10.06 -4.54
C GLU A 196 -18.37 8.65 -4.94
N ILE A 197 -18.80 7.62 -4.20
CA ILE A 197 -18.55 6.21 -4.53
C ILE A 197 -19.24 5.85 -5.84
N ASP A 198 -20.51 6.23 -6.01
CA ASP A 198 -21.26 5.96 -7.24
C ASP A 198 -20.71 6.74 -8.44
N TYR A 199 -20.25 7.96 -8.23
CA TYR A 199 -19.52 8.71 -9.24
C TYR A 199 -18.21 7.99 -9.64
N CYS A 200 -17.42 7.53 -8.67
CA CYS A 200 -16.19 6.79 -8.95
C CYS A 200 -16.46 5.48 -9.72
N ARG A 201 -17.55 4.77 -9.41
CA ARG A 201 -18.01 3.59 -10.18
C ARG A 201 -18.30 3.92 -11.63
N LYS A 202 -19.09 4.97 -11.89
CA LYS A 202 -19.38 5.43 -13.25
C LYS A 202 -18.11 5.82 -14.02
N VAL A 203 -17.15 6.45 -13.34
CA VAL A 203 -15.83 6.76 -13.94
C VAL A 203 -15.09 5.47 -14.30
N ILE A 204 -15.07 4.46 -13.43
CA ILE A 204 -14.46 3.16 -13.70
C ILE A 204 -15.11 2.49 -14.91
N GLU A 205 -16.45 2.41 -14.96
CA GLU A 205 -17.20 1.81 -16.06
C GLU A 205 -16.91 2.50 -17.40
N THR A 206 -16.84 3.85 -17.40
CA THR A 206 -16.52 4.63 -18.60
C THR A 206 -15.13 4.29 -19.14
N VAL A 207 -14.14 4.07 -18.27
CA VAL A 207 -12.77 3.70 -18.69
C VAL A 207 -12.71 2.24 -19.10
N ASP A 208 -13.41 1.35 -18.41
CA ASP A 208 -13.43 -0.09 -18.73
C ASP A 208 -14.13 -0.38 -20.06
N ALA A 209 -15.09 0.46 -20.49
CA ALA A 209 -15.74 0.36 -21.79
C ALA A 209 -14.81 0.66 -22.99
N GLU A 210 -13.70 1.37 -22.75
CA GLU A 210 -12.74 1.75 -23.79
C GLU A 210 -11.48 0.88 -23.68
N GLU A 211 -11.51 -0.31 -24.29
CA GLU A 211 -10.46 -1.33 -24.20
C GLU A 211 -9.06 -0.79 -24.49
N THR A 212 -8.93 0.06 -25.52
CA THR A 212 -7.64 0.64 -25.90
C THR A 212 -7.07 1.54 -24.81
N ILE A 213 -7.90 2.30 -24.11
CA ILE A 213 -7.46 3.26 -23.08
C ILE A 213 -7.12 2.52 -21.78
N ARG A 214 -7.90 1.49 -21.45
CA ARG A 214 -7.72 0.67 -20.25
C ARG A 214 -6.35 -0.01 -20.19
N GLU A 215 -5.84 -0.49 -21.32
CA GLU A 215 -4.57 -1.25 -21.33
C GLU A 215 -3.31 -0.38 -21.21
N TYR A 216 -3.43 0.95 -21.30
CA TYR A 216 -2.26 1.81 -21.07
C TYR A 216 -1.76 1.66 -19.62
N PRO A 217 -0.46 1.37 -19.40
CA PRO A 217 0.06 1.01 -18.06
C PRO A 217 -0.25 2.05 -16.97
N ASN A 218 -0.12 3.34 -17.29
CA ASN A 218 -0.40 4.44 -16.36
C ASN A 218 -1.90 4.57 -16.01
N VAL A 219 -2.79 4.30 -16.98
CA VAL A 219 -4.24 4.30 -16.74
C VAL A 219 -4.61 3.08 -15.92
N LYS A 220 -4.14 1.89 -16.32
CA LYS A 220 -4.39 0.62 -15.64
C LYS A 220 -4.00 0.66 -14.16
N ALA A 221 -2.79 1.13 -13.84
CA ALA A 221 -2.33 1.23 -12.46
C ALA A 221 -3.23 2.15 -11.61
N LYS A 222 -3.57 3.34 -12.13
CA LYS A 222 -4.44 4.28 -11.41
C LYS A 222 -5.87 3.78 -11.29
N LEU A 223 -6.37 3.09 -12.31
CA LEU A 223 -7.68 2.48 -12.32
C LEU A 223 -7.78 1.36 -11.29
N ASN A 224 -6.75 0.52 -11.18
CA ASN A 224 -6.69 -0.54 -10.17
C ASN A 224 -6.70 0.03 -8.75
N VAL A 225 -5.95 1.09 -8.48
CA VAL A 225 -5.99 1.79 -7.18
C VAL A 225 -7.39 2.35 -6.90
N LEU A 226 -8.03 2.99 -7.89
CA LEU A 226 -9.39 3.52 -7.71
C LEU A 226 -10.41 2.40 -7.44
N LYS A 227 -10.34 1.29 -8.19
CA LYS A 227 -11.20 0.11 -7.98
C LYS A 227 -11.06 -0.46 -6.57
N GLU A 228 -9.83 -0.60 -6.08
CA GLU A 228 -9.56 -1.09 -4.72
C GLU A 228 -10.17 -0.18 -3.66
N ILE A 229 -9.97 1.14 -3.76
CA ILE A 229 -10.49 2.12 -2.79
C ILE A 229 -12.02 2.13 -2.78
N VAL A 230 -12.64 2.07 -3.97
CA VAL A 230 -14.11 2.02 -4.10
C VAL A 230 -14.68 0.75 -3.45
N GLU A 231 -14.05 -0.41 -3.67
CA GLU A 231 -14.50 -1.66 -3.06
C GLU A 231 -14.32 -1.66 -1.54
N ASP A 232 -13.18 -1.17 -1.05
CA ASP A 232 -12.90 -1.08 0.39
C ASP A 232 -13.93 -0.18 1.10
N HIS A 233 -14.31 0.97 0.53
CA HIS A 233 -15.34 1.84 1.12
C HIS A 233 -16.75 1.26 1.02
N HIS A 234 -17.07 0.56 -0.08
CA HIS A 234 -18.38 -0.04 -0.24
C HIS A 234 -18.62 -1.20 0.73
N GLU A 235 -17.61 -2.04 1.00
CA GLU A 235 -17.71 -3.07 2.03
C GLU A 235 -17.88 -2.44 3.44
N GLN A 236 -17.13 -1.38 3.77
CA GLN A 236 -17.28 -0.69 5.06
C GLN A 236 -18.68 -0.13 5.27
N LEU A 237 -19.30 0.44 4.24
CA LEU A 237 -20.69 0.92 4.29
C LEU A 237 -21.68 -0.23 4.57
N ARG A 238 -21.46 -1.41 3.97
CA ARG A 238 -22.29 -2.59 4.23
C ARG A 238 -22.21 -3.05 5.69
N TYR A 239 -21.01 -3.08 6.27
CA TYR A 239 -20.83 -3.42 7.69
C TYR A 239 -21.49 -2.40 8.61
N SER A 240 -21.47 -1.11 8.27
CA SER A 240 -22.10 -0.05 9.08
C SER A 240 -23.64 -0.10 9.06
N ASN A 241 -24.24 -0.71 8.05
CA ASN A 241 -25.69 -0.81 7.87
C ASN A 241 -26.26 -2.16 8.35
N ASP A 242 -25.41 -3.05 8.87
CA ASP A 242 -25.84 -4.33 9.42
C ASP A 242 -26.39 -4.11 10.84
N PRO A 243 -27.69 -4.37 11.10
CA PRO A 243 -28.30 -4.14 12.41
C PRO A 243 -27.78 -5.09 13.51
N ASP A 244 -27.05 -6.15 13.17
CA ASP A 244 -26.50 -7.15 14.09
C ASP A 244 -24.97 -7.02 14.33
N ALA A 245 -24.33 -5.93 13.87
CA ALA A 245 -22.89 -5.66 14.05
C ALA A 245 -22.53 -4.94 15.36
#